data_AF-A0A415ZLS0-F1
#
_entry.id   AF-A0A415ZLS0-F1
#
_cell.length_a   1.000
_cell.length_b   1.000
_cell.length_c   1.000
_cell.angle_alpha   90.00
_cell.angle_beta   90.00
_cell.angle_gamma   90.00
#
_symmetry.space_group_name_H-M   'P 1'
#
loop_
_entity.id
_entity.type
_entity.pdbx_description
1 polymer ?
#
loop_
_entity_poly.entity_id
_entity_poly.type
_entity_poly.pdbx_seq_one_letter_code
_entity_poly.pdbx_strand_id
1 'polypeptide(L)'
;MNIPFVPTDPSNYYSGRGGNSIKYIVMHYTANDGDTDEGNAHYFQGAGRRASAHYFVDEDSVTQSVRDNDAAWHCGGDLESAHHPLRGICMNRNSLGVEMCSDIVGGKYTITPQTVDRAVELVKYLMAKYGIDVDHVVRHYDVTGKLCPEPWVRDESLWRKFKARLTAKDTPVKKEEAKMTDKEFAAYMDRYLAAKANQQPHPYAAEAWKAMQDAGITDGTKPQCALTREQFATMCQRMGLIGKGVK
;
A
#
# COMPACT_ATOMS: atom_id res chain seq x y z
N MET A 1 -8.92 9.61 -3.25
CA MET A 1 -8.02 8.47 -3.45
C MET A 1 -7.92 8.21 -4.95
N ASN A 2 -6.72 8.13 -5.52
CA ASN A 2 -6.53 7.72 -6.92
C ASN A 2 -6.41 6.19 -6.93
N ILE A 3 -7.31 5.49 -7.62
CA ILE A 3 -7.38 4.02 -7.61
C ILE A 3 -7.28 3.54 -9.07
N PRO A 4 -6.16 2.93 -9.50
CA PRO A 4 -6.07 2.28 -10.80
C PRO A 4 -7.12 1.16 -10.96
N PHE A 5 -7.53 0.94 -12.22
CA PHE A 5 -8.50 -0.10 -12.58
C PHE A 5 -7.85 -1.14 -13.49
N VAL A 6 -7.78 -2.38 -13.01
CA VAL A 6 -7.28 -3.55 -13.74
C VAL A 6 -8.41 -4.58 -13.83
N PRO A 7 -9.16 -4.64 -14.93
CA PRO A 7 -10.39 -5.45 -15.00
C PRO A 7 -10.08 -6.93 -14.84
N THR A 8 -10.81 -7.60 -13.94
CA THR A 8 -10.82 -9.06 -13.88
C THR A 8 -11.39 -9.66 -15.18
N ASP A 9 -11.11 -10.94 -15.42
CA ASP A 9 -11.74 -11.72 -16.48
C ASP A 9 -13.28 -11.64 -16.39
N PRO A 10 -14.01 -11.41 -17.50
CA PRO A 10 -15.47 -11.30 -17.52
C PRO A 10 -16.24 -12.48 -16.90
N SER A 11 -15.62 -13.67 -16.80
CA SER A 11 -16.22 -14.85 -16.18
C SER A 11 -16.15 -14.87 -14.65
N ASN A 12 -15.50 -13.88 -14.01
CA ASN A 12 -15.29 -13.83 -12.57
C ASN A 12 -16.26 -12.93 -11.80
N TYR A 13 -17.22 -12.28 -12.45
CA TYR A 13 -18.18 -11.39 -11.80
C TYR A 13 -19.55 -11.43 -12.48
N TYR A 14 -20.56 -10.90 -11.81
CA TYR A 14 -21.85 -10.62 -12.47
C TYR A 14 -21.85 -9.20 -13.02
N SER A 15 -22.14 -9.04 -14.31
CA SER A 15 -22.48 -7.72 -14.83
C SER A 15 -23.78 -7.25 -14.16
N GLY A 16 -23.71 -6.09 -13.52
CA GLY A 16 -24.76 -5.55 -12.68
C GLY A 16 -24.97 -6.30 -11.36
N ARG A 17 -25.71 -5.66 -10.46
CA ARG A 17 -26.07 -6.20 -9.13
C ARG A 17 -27.43 -6.90 -9.09
N GLY A 18 -28.10 -7.07 -10.23
CA GLY A 18 -29.40 -7.72 -10.31
C GLY A 18 -30.47 -6.99 -9.49
N GLY A 19 -30.49 -5.65 -9.57
CA GLY A 19 -31.44 -4.80 -8.84
C GLY A 19 -31.07 -4.53 -7.37
N ASN A 20 -29.99 -5.10 -6.84
CA ASN A 20 -29.54 -4.84 -5.48
C ASN A 20 -28.74 -3.54 -5.38
N SER A 21 -28.93 -2.80 -4.29
CA SER A 21 -28.02 -1.72 -3.88
C SER A 21 -26.80 -2.28 -3.13
N ILE A 22 -25.72 -1.51 -3.08
CA ILE A 22 -24.58 -1.80 -2.22
C ILE A 22 -25.00 -1.46 -0.79
N LYS A 23 -24.94 -2.47 0.09
CA LYS A 23 -25.33 -2.35 1.50
C LYS A 23 -24.20 -2.73 2.46
N TYR A 24 -23.25 -3.55 2.01
CA TYR A 24 -22.18 -4.08 2.85
C TYR A 24 -20.81 -3.88 2.24
N ILE A 25 -19.79 -3.86 3.09
CA ILE A 25 -18.39 -4.01 2.72
C ILE A 25 -17.87 -5.26 3.45
N VAL A 26 -17.40 -6.25 2.70
CA VAL A 26 -16.86 -7.49 3.25
C VAL A 26 -15.34 -7.43 3.15
N MET A 27 -14.69 -7.51 4.30
CA MET A 27 -13.25 -7.58 4.45
C MET A 27 -12.76 -9.02 4.28
N HIS A 28 -11.67 -9.15 3.53
CA HIS A 28 -10.98 -10.40 3.24
C HIS A 28 -9.46 -10.21 3.37
N TYR A 29 -8.73 -11.30 3.23
CA TYR A 29 -7.29 -11.29 3.01
C TYR A 29 -6.97 -12.27 1.89
N THR A 30 -5.88 -12.01 1.17
CA THR A 30 -5.51 -12.78 -0.01
C THR A 30 -5.03 -14.20 0.31
N ALA A 31 -4.68 -14.48 1.57
CA ALA A 31 -4.11 -15.74 2.03
C ALA A 31 -2.82 -16.13 1.28
N ASN A 32 -2.03 -15.13 0.95
CA ASN A 32 -0.77 -15.25 0.21
C ASN A 32 0.44 -14.83 1.08
N ASP A 33 1.63 -14.86 0.49
CA ASP A 33 2.90 -14.53 1.15
C ASP A 33 3.69 -13.48 0.34
N GLY A 34 3.61 -12.20 0.74
CA GLY A 34 4.33 -11.11 0.08
C GLY A 34 3.74 -10.72 -1.26
N ASP A 35 2.42 -10.74 -1.39
CA ASP A 35 1.72 -10.37 -2.60
C ASP A 35 1.41 -8.87 -2.68
N THR A 36 1.15 -8.40 -3.90
CA THR A 36 0.79 -7.00 -4.17
C THR A 36 -0.63 -6.87 -4.68
N ASP A 37 -1.21 -5.70 -4.53
CA ASP A 37 -2.58 -5.44 -4.97
C ASP A 37 -2.70 -5.54 -6.51
N GLU A 38 -1.75 -5.00 -7.28
CA GLU A 38 -1.74 -5.15 -8.74
C GLU A 38 -1.49 -6.59 -9.17
N GLY A 39 -0.61 -7.31 -8.46
CA GLY A 39 -0.32 -8.72 -8.73
C GLY A 39 -1.58 -9.58 -8.62
N ASN A 40 -2.39 -9.36 -7.59
CA ASN A 40 -3.68 -10.02 -7.43
C ASN A 40 -4.68 -9.60 -8.51
N ALA A 41 -4.76 -8.31 -8.83
CA ALA A 41 -5.67 -7.83 -9.86
C ALA A 41 -5.33 -8.44 -11.24
N HIS A 42 -4.03 -8.51 -11.58
CA HIS A 42 -3.55 -9.17 -12.80
C HIS A 42 -3.74 -10.68 -12.78
N TYR A 43 -3.61 -11.33 -11.60
CA TYR A 43 -3.98 -12.72 -11.44
C TYR A 43 -5.44 -12.89 -11.89
N PHE A 44 -6.40 -12.21 -11.28
CA PHE A 44 -7.82 -12.33 -11.63
C PHE A 44 -8.19 -11.83 -13.03
N GLN A 45 -7.36 -10.99 -13.67
CA GLN A 45 -7.51 -10.59 -15.07
C GLN A 45 -7.22 -11.73 -16.04
N GLY A 46 -6.24 -12.60 -15.75
CA GLY A 46 -5.70 -13.52 -16.74
C GLY A 46 -6.54 -14.76 -17.06
N ALA A 47 -7.59 -15.07 -16.27
CA ALA A 47 -8.42 -16.26 -16.48
C ALA A 47 -9.68 -16.29 -15.59
N GLY A 48 -10.65 -17.12 -16.00
CA GLY A 48 -11.78 -17.53 -15.18
C GLY A 48 -11.36 -18.39 -13.98
N ARG A 49 -11.70 -17.92 -12.79
CA ARG A 49 -11.37 -18.48 -11.46
C ARG A 49 -12.59 -18.73 -10.59
N ARG A 50 -13.77 -18.29 -11.04
CA ARG A 50 -15.01 -18.36 -10.26
C ARG A 50 -14.89 -17.67 -8.89
N ALA A 51 -14.05 -16.63 -8.84
CA ALA A 51 -13.84 -15.77 -7.70
C ALA A 51 -13.31 -14.42 -8.20
N SER A 52 -13.55 -13.36 -7.45
CA SER A 52 -12.98 -12.02 -7.66
C SER A 52 -13.22 -11.16 -6.44
N ALA A 53 -12.55 -10.02 -6.35
CA ALA A 53 -12.86 -8.96 -5.39
C ALA A 53 -12.99 -7.62 -6.11
N HIS A 54 -13.60 -6.64 -5.44
CA HIS A 54 -13.72 -5.30 -6.01
C HIS A 54 -12.40 -4.56 -5.87
N TYR A 55 -11.75 -4.67 -4.71
CA TYR A 55 -10.51 -3.97 -4.40
C TYR A 55 -9.47 -4.91 -3.80
N PHE A 56 -8.22 -4.73 -4.20
CA PHE A 56 -7.03 -5.26 -3.52
C PHE A 56 -6.27 -4.11 -2.88
N VAL A 57 -5.66 -4.36 -1.73
CA VAL A 57 -4.99 -3.37 -0.89
C VAL A 57 -3.72 -4.00 -0.32
N ASP A 58 -2.55 -3.45 -0.64
CA ASP A 58 -1.26 -3.80 -0.02
C ASP A 58 -0.68 -2.66 0.86
N GLU A 59 0.62 -2.40 0.86
CA GLU A 59 1.23 -1.34 1.66
C GLU A 59 1.13 0.06 1.03
N ASP A 60 1.18 0.18 -0.30
CA ASP A 60 1.36 1.48 -0.98
C ASP A 60 0.27 1.87 -2.01
N SER A 61 -0.42 0.89 -2.61
CA SER A 61 -1.35 1.03 -3.72
C SER A 61 -2.71 0.29 -3.57
N VAL A 62 -3.84 0.93 -3.92
CA VAL A 62 -5.15 0.24 -4.02
C VAL A 62 -5.47 0.02 -5.48
N THR A 63 -5.80 -1.22 -5.86
CA THR A 63 -6.21 -1.56 -7.23
C THR A 63 -7.64 -2.06 -7.25
N GLN A 64 -8.45 -1.48 -8.13
CA GLN A 64 -9.81 -1.92 -8.37
C GLN A 64 -9.84 -2.95 -9.50
N SER A 65 -10.48 -4.10 -9.28
CA SER A 65 -10.59 -5.18 -10.28
C SER A 65 -12.01 -5.45 -10.79
N VAL A 66 -13.03 -5.19 -9.98
CA VAL A 66 -14.45 -5.22 -10.38
C VAL A 66 -15.06 -3.86 -10.13
N ARG A 67 -15.81 -3.32 -11.11
CA ARG A 67 -16.48 -2.03 -10.97
C ARG A 67 -17.57 -2.10 -9.90
N ASP A 68 -17.78 -1.01 -9.18
CA ASP A 68 -18.78 -0.97 -8.10
C ASP A 68 -20.21 -1.26 -8.58
N ASN A 69 -20.54 -1.02 -9.85
CA ASN A 69 -21.88 -1.32 -10.40
C ASN A 69 -22.07 -2.80 -10.74
N ASP A 70 -21.00 -3.57 -10.76
CA ASP A 70 -20.98 -5.01 -10.98
C ASP A 70 -20.80 -5.74 -9.64
N ALA A 71 -21.07 -7.05 -9.60
CA ALA A 71 -20.95 -7.85 -8.38
C ALA A 71 -19.82 -8.88 -8.48
N ALA A 72 -18.75 -8.66 -7.70
CA ALA A 72 -17.65 -9.62 -7.57
C ALA A 72 -18.08 -10.92 -6.87
N TRP A 73 -17.39 -12.03 -7.14
CA TRP A 73 -17.67 -13.34 -6.53
C TRP A 73 -16.73 -13.57 -5.35
N HIS A 74 -17.05 -13.01 -4.18
CA HIS A 74 -16.10 -12.92 -3.04
C HIS A 74 -16.58 -13.52 -1.72
N CYS A 75 -17.87 -13.45 -1.38
CA CYS A 75 -18.43 -13.86 -0.08
C CYS A 75 -19.61 -14.85 -0.19
N GLY A 76 -19.72 -15.52 -1.33
CA GLY A 76 -20.66 -16.64 -1.52
C GLY A 76 -19.98 -17.98 -1.23
N GLY A 77 -20.72 -19.07 -1.48
CA GLY A 77 -20.23 -20.43 -1.28
C GLY A 77 -21.00 -21.19 -0.20
N ASP A 78 -20.49 -22.37 0.11
CA ASP A 78 -20.98 -23.23 1.19
C ASP A 78 -20.60 -22.67 2.56
N LEU A 79 -21.26 -23.18 3.60
CA LEU A 79 -20.93 -22.82 4.97
C LEU A 79 -19.67 -23.59 5.40
N GLU A 80 -18.70 -22.87 5.98
CA GLU A 80 -17.42 -23.43 6.42
C GLU A 80 -17.33 -23.57 7.96
N SER A 81 -18.28 -22.99 8.70
CA SER A 81 -18.46 -23.23 10.14
C SER A 81 -19.89 -22.92 10.58
N ALA A 82 -20.22 -23.10 11.87
CA ALA A 82 -21.53 -22.75 12.42
C ALA A 82 -21.71 -21.24 12.68
N HIS A 83 -20.66 -20.43 12.56
CA HIS A 83 -20.73 -18.97 12.73
C HIS A 83 -20.98 -18.30 11.38
N HIS A 84 -22.24 -17.93 11.11
CA HIS A 84 -22.61 -17.29 9.84
C HIS A 84 -23.86 -16.38 10.00
N PRO A 85 -23.81 -15.39 10.92
CA PRO A 85 -24.98 -14.54 11.24
C PRO A 85 -25.54 -13.77 10.04
N LEU A 86 -24.76 -13.59 8.97
CA LEU A 86 -25.15 -12.82 7.78
C LEU A 86 -25.43 -13.70 6.55
N ARG A 87 -25.52 -15.02 6.71
CA ARG A 87 -25.84 -15.94 5.62
C ARG A 87 -27.18 -15.55 4.96
N GLY A 88 -27.15 -15.28 3.66
CA GLY A 88 -28.34 -14.89 2.89
C GLY A 88 -28.77 -13.44 3.09
N ILE A 89 -28.09 -12.69 3.95
CA ILE A 89 -28.32 -11.26 4.22
C ILE A 89 -27.25 -10.43 3.50
N CYS A 90 -25.97 -10.73 3.77
CA CYS A 90 -24.84 -10.21 3.01
C CYS A 90 -24.50 -11.20 1.89
N MET A 91 -24.41 -10.70 0.66
CA MET A 91 -24.26 -11.51 -0.56
C MET A 91 -23.37 -10.77 -1.56
N ASN A 92 -22.67 -11.51 -2.42
CA ASN A 92 -21.89 -10.97 -3.55
C ASN A 92 -22.56 -9.78 -4.27
N ARG A 93 -23.88 -9.85 -4.48
CA ARG A 93 -24.64 -8.82 -5.22
C ARG A 93 -24.92 -7.54 -4.43
N ASN A 94 -24.97 -7.57 -3.11
CA ASN A 94 -25.25 -6.40 -2.27
C ASN A 94 -24.05 -5.92 -1.45
N SER A 95 -22.85 -6.44 -1.74
CA SER A 95 -21.62 -6.06 -1.06
C SER A 95 -20.50 -5.64 -2.01
N LEU A 96 -19.57 -4.86 -1.46
CA LEU A 96 -18.22 -4.69 -1.99
C LEU A 96 -17.28 -5.66 -1.26
N GLY A 97 -16.27 -6.17 -1.96
CA GLY A 97 -15.28 -7.10 -1.42
C GLY A 97 -13.91 -6.44 -1.46
N VAL A 98 -13.26 -6.33 -0.31
CA VAL A 98 -11.94 -5.71 -0.12
C VAL A 98 -10.97 -6.77 0.39
N GLU A 99 -9.98 -7.09 -0.43
CA GLU A 99 -8.91 -8.05 -0.15
C GLU A 99 -7.67 -7.31 0.34
N MET A 100 -7.22 -7.62 1.56
CA MET A 100 -5.95 -7.12 2.08
C MET A 100 -4.84 -8.13 1.74
N CYS A 101 -3.80 -7.67 1.06
CA CYS A 101 -2.59 -8.45 0.82
C CYS A 101 -1.95 -8.87 2.15
N SER A 102 -1.26 -10.00 2.13
CA SER A 102 -0.78 -10.66 3.34
C SER A 102 0.62 -11.25 3.17
N ASP A 103 1.30 -11.38 4.30
CA ASP A 103 2.57 -12.07 4.43
C ASP A 103 2.45 -13.30 5.31
N ILE A 104 3.43 -14.20 5.25
CA ILE A 104 3.65 -15.25 6.24
C ILE A 104 4.86 -14.89 7.10
N VAL A 105 4.59 -14.50 8.35
CA VAL A 105 5.65 -14.21 9.34
C VAL A 105 5.58 -15.25 10.46
N GLY A 106 6.68 -15.98 10.65
CA GLY A 106 6.75 -17.03 11.67
C GLY A 106 5.72 -18.16 11.46
N GLY A 107 5.43 -18.50 10.20
CA GLY A 107 4.49 -19.57 9.82
C GLY A 107 3.01 -19.21 10.02
N LYS A 108 2.68 -17.92 10.20
CA LYS A 108 1.31 -17.42 10.32
C LYS A 108 1.07 -16.28 9.36
N TYR A 109 -0.14 -16.25 8.80
CA TYR A 109 -0.57 -15.10 8.02
C TYR A 109 -0.62 -13.84 8.89
N THR A 110 -0.16 -12.75 8.31
CA THR A 110 -0.23 -11.40 8.87
C THR A 110 -0.62 -10.41 7.79
N ILE A 111 -1.25 -9.32 8.20
CA ILE A 111 -1.52 -8.16 7.35
C ILE A 111 -0.70 -7.02 7.94
N THR A 112 0.11 -6.35 7.13
CA THR A 112 0.98 -5.28 7.63
C THR A 112 0.17 -4.10 8.16
N PRO A 113 0.69 -3.33 9.12
CA PRO A 113 0.01 -2.13 9.62
C PRO A 113 -0.33 -1.13 8.50
N GLN A 114 0.54 -0.97 7.51
CA GLN A 114 0.35 -0.10 6.36
C GLN A 114 -0.84 -0.54 5.49
N THR A 115 -0.94 -1.85 5.24
CA THR A 115 -2.11 -2.42 4.54
C THR A 115 -3.39 -2.19 5.31
N VAL A 116 -3.38 -2.36 6.63
CA VAL A 116 -4.54 -2.05 7.49
C VAL A 116 -4.88 -0.55 7.45
N ASP A 117 -3.88 0.34 7.51
CA ASP A 117 -4.06 1.79 7.45
C ASP A 117 -4.78 2.21 6.17
N ARG A 118 -4.34 1.67 5.03
CA ARG A 118 -4.91 1.99 3.74
C ARG A 118 -6.26 1.33 3.50
N ALA A 119 -6.47 0.13 4.04
CA ALA A 119 -7.79 -0.48 4.09
C ALA A 119 -8.78 0.39 4.87
N VAL A 120 -8.36 1.01 5.99
CA VAL A 120 -9.20 1.97 6.73
C VAL A 120 -9.57 3.18 5.85
N GLU A 121 -8.61 3.77 5.13
CA GLU A 121 -8.88 4.89 4.23
C GLU A 121 -9.87 4.53 3.12
N LEU A 122 -9.64 3.39 2.46
CA LEU A 122 -10.51 2.89 1.40
C LEU A 122 -11.93 2.63 1.94
N VAL A 123 -12.04 1.94 3.06
CA VAL A 123 -13.34 1.56 3.63
C VAL A 123 -14.10 2.79 4.11
N LYS A 124 -13.44 3.78 4.74
CA LYS A 124 -14.07 5.07 5.05
C LYS A 124 -14.59 5.78 3.80
N TYR A 125 -13.79 5.80 2.73
CA TYR A 125 -14.21 6.37 1.45
C TYR A 125 -15.45 5.66 0.88
N LEU A 126 -15.47 4.32 0.88
CA LEU A 126 -16.60 3.54 0.39
C LEU A 126 -17.85 3.69 1.27
N MET A 127 -17.68 3.73 2.60
CA MET A 127 -18.74 4.01 3.56
C MET A 127 -19.40 5.36 3.27
N ALA A 128 -18.60 6.41 3.10
CA ALA A 128 -19.11 7.74 2.76
C ALA A 128 -19.76 7.77 1.37
N LYS A 129 -19.17 7.13 0.37
CA LYS A 129 -19.66 7.09 -1.02
C LYS A 129 -21.04 6.43 -1.13
N TYR A 130 -21.29 5.38 -0.35
CA TYR A 130 -22.51 4.57 -0.45
C TYR A 130 -23.47 4.70 0.73
N GLY A 131 -23.14 5.53 1.74
CA GLY A 131 -23.95 5.68 2.95
C GLY A 131 -24.01 4.40 3.79
N ILE A 132 -22.90 3.64 3.84
CA ILE A 132 -22.79 2.39 4.60
C ILE A 132 -22.27 2.72 6.00
N ASP A 133 -23.01 2.32 7.03
CA ASP A 133 -22.56 2.49 8.42
C ASP A 133 -21.48 1.46 8.79
N VAL A 134 -20.84 1.65 9.94
CA VAL A 134 -19.79 0.74 10.37
C VAL A 134 -20.31 -0.68 10.55
N ASP A 135 -21.53 -0.90 11.02
CA ASP A 135 -22.07 -2.22 11.35
C ASP A 135 -22.26 -3.09 10.11
N HIS A 136 -22.39 -2.46 8.95
CA HIS A 136 -22.41 -3.09 7.63
C HIS A 136 -21.00 -3.31 7.01
N VAL A 137 -19.93 -3.02 7.75
CA VAL A 137 -18.57 -3.49 7.46
C VAL A 137 -18.33 -4.78 8.24
N VAL A 138 -18.14 -5.88 7.53
CA VAL A 138 -18.20 -7.26 8.04
C VAL A 138 -17.04 -8.09 7.50
N ARG A 139 -16.78 -9.27 8.05
CA ARG A 139 -15.79 -10.23 7.51
C ARG A 139 -16.48 -11.29 6.69
N HIS A 140 -15.76 -11.95 5.78
CA HIS A 140 -16.29 -13.15 5.12
C HIS A 140 -16.68 -14.23 6.15
N TYR A 141 -15.93 -14.32 7.24
CA TYR A 141 -16.28 -15.15 8.40
C TYR A 141 -17.71 -14.94 8.90
N ASP A 142 -18.21 -13.71 8.92
CA ASP A 142 -19.56 -13.42 9.41
C ASP A 142 -20.66 -13.84 8.40
N VAL A 143 -20.29 -14.12 7.14
CA VAL A 143 -21.21 -14.49 6.03
C VAL A 143 -21.33 -16.00 5.85
N THR A 144 -20.19 -16.71 5.80
CA THR A 144 -20.14 -18.16 5.51
C THR A 144 -19.45 -18.97 6.61
N GLY A 145 -18.83 -18.32 7.59
CA GLY A 145 -18.01 -18.99 8.58
C GLY A 145 -16.60 -19.34 8.12
N LYS A 146 -16.19 -18.94 6.90
CA LYS A 146 -14.82 -19.08 6.39
C LYS A 146 -13.85 -18.30 7.27
N LEU A 147 -12.71 -18.88 7.65
CA LEU A 147 -11.64 -18.18 8.38
C LEU A 147 -10.98 -17.09 7.52
N CYS A 148 -11.71 -16.02 7.22
CA CYS A 148 -11.31 -14.95 6.33
C CYS A 148 -11.88 -13.61 6.84
N PRO A 149 -11.01 -12.62 7.14
CA PRO A 149 -9.55 -12.74 7.16
C PRO A 149 -9.05 -13.55 8.36
N GLU A 150 -8.27 -14.62 8.14
CA GLU A 150 -7.79 -15.52 9.20
C GLU A 150 -7.10 -14.77 10.35
N PRO A 151 -6.19 -13.80 10.10
CA PRO A 151 -5.50 -13.12 11.19
C PRO A 151 -6.46 -12.42 12.16
N TRP A 152 -7.59 -11.92 11.66
CA TRP A 152 -8.60 -11.23 12.45
C TRP A 152 -9.64 -12.16 13.07
N VAL A 153 -9.78 -13.39 12.57
CA VAL A 153 -10.57 -14.44 13.22
C VAL A 153 -9.75 -15.08 14.35
N ARG A 154 -8.46 -15.31 14.12
CA ARG A 154 -7.51 -15.82 15.11
C ARG A 154 -7.29 -14.84 16.26
N ASP A 155 -7.20 -13.54 15.96
CA ASP A 155 -7.13 -12.47 16.95
C ASP A 155 -8.22 -11.42 16.68
N GLU A 156 -9.37 -11.63 17.31
CA GLU A 156 -10.54 -10.75 17.27
C GLU A 156 -10.22 -9.30 17.69
N SER A 157 -9.15 -9.07 18.45
CA SER A 157 -8.76 -7.70 18.83
C SER A 157 -8.33 -6.86 17.63
N LEU A 158 -7.79 -7.48 16.58
CA LEU A 158 -7.41 -6.80 15.33
C LEU A 158 -8.67 -6.29 14.59
N TRP A 159 -9.71 -7.13 14.50
CA TRP A 159 -10.99 -6.73 13.91
C TRP A 159 -11.63 -5.57 14.67
N ARG A 160 -11.67 -5.64 16.01
CA ARG A 160 -12.23 -4.57 16.85
C ARG A 160 -11.46 -3.26 16.69
N LYS A 161 -10.12 -3.32 16.63
CA LYS A 161 -9.27 -2.15 16.38
C LYS A 161 -9.55 -1.54 15.01
N PHE A 162 -9.67 -2.36 13.96
CA PHE A 162 -10.04 -1.90 12.63
C PHE A 162 -11.40 -1.18 12.63
N LYS A 163 -12.44 -1.80 13.20
CA LYS A 163 -13.78 -1.21 13.32
C LYS A 163 -13.78 0.11 14.10
N ALA A 164 -13.03 0.19 15.19
CA ALA A 164 -12.90 1.42 15.97
C ALA A 164 -12.26 2.56 15.16
N ARG A 165 -11.32 2.26 14.26
CA ARG A 165 -10.73 3.27 13.37
C ARG A 165 -11.70 3.80 12.32
N LEU A 166 -12.70 3.01 11.91
CA LEU A 166 -13.73 3.44 10.97
C LEU A 166 -14.72 4.45 11.59
N THR A 167 -15.01 4.32 12.89
CA THR A 167 -15.94 5.20 13.62
C THR A 167 -15.26 6.35 14.34
N ALA A 168 -13.94 6.30 14.50
CA ALA A 168 -13.17 7.43 14.98
C ALA A 168 -13.51 8.62 14.08
N LYS A 169 -14.15 9.63 14.69
CA LYS A 169 -14.40 10.92 14.04
C LYS A 169 -13.10 11.30 13.35
N ASP A 170 -13.20 11.74 12.11
CA ASP A 170 -12.11 12.41 11.41
C ASP A 170 -11.81 13.70 12.18
N THR A 171 -11.16 13.54 13.34
CA THR A 171 -10.10 14.44 13.72
C THR A 171 -9.22 14.36 12.49
N PRO A 172 -9.06 15.45 11.73
CA PRO A 172 -8.14 15.42 10.62
C PRO A 172 -6.90 14.73 11.16
N VAL A 173 -6.44 13.70 10.48
CA VAL A 173 -5.05 13.33 10.58
C VAL A 173 -4.35 14.60 10.14
N LYS A 174 -4.12 15.51 11.09
CA LYS A 174 -2.82 16.13 11.20
C LYS A 174 -1.96 14.90 11.00
N LYS A 175 -1.23 14.85 9.89
CA LYS A 175 0.06 14.22 9.95
C LYS A 175 0.62 14.76 11.26
N GLU A 176 0.57 13.98 12.32
CA GLU A 176 1.57 14.14 13.34
C GLU A 176 2.81 13.77 12.54
N GLU A 177 3.35 14.78 11.85
CA GLU A 177 4.76 15.08 11.97
C GLU A 177 5.00 14.94 13.46
N ALA A 178 5.30 13.71 13.91
CA ALA A 178 5.87 13.51 15.21
C ALA A 178 6.99 14.54 15.22
N LYS A 179 6.86 15.57 16.06
CA LYS A 179 7.83 16.65 16.07
C LYS A 179 9.14 15.99 16.45
N MET A 180 9.91 15.69 15.42
CA MET A 180 11.20 15.06 15.54
C MET A 180 11.99 16.02 16.41
N THR A 181 12.41 15.55 17.56
CA THR A 181 13.26 16.36 18.43
C THR A 181 14.52 16.72 17.65
N ASP A 182 15.16 17.84 17.96
CA ASP A 182 16.42 18.23 17.31
C ASP A 182 17.46 17.09 17.38
N LYS A 183 17.41 16.28 18.44
CA LYS A 183 18.26 15.09 18.62
C LYS A 183 17.94 13.99 17.61
N GLU A 184 16.67 13.70 17.37
CA GLU A 184 16.24 12.71 16.38
C GLU A 184 16.50 13.20 14.95
N PHE A 185 16.36 14.51 14.71
CA PHE A 185 16.68 15.12 13.42
C PHE A 185 18.17 15.09 13.13
N ALA A 186 19.00 15.40 14.12
CA ALA A 186 20.45 15.25 14.01
C ALA A 186 20.83 13.80 13.72
N ALA A 187 20.29 12.84 14.48
CA ALA A 187 20.57 11.41 14.26
C ALA A 187 20.09 10.91 12.89
N TYR A 188 18.95 11.39 12.42
CA TYR A 188 18.46 11.10 11.07
C TYR A 188 19.39 11.69 10.01
N MET A 189 19.79 12.96 10.17
CA MET A 189 20.67 13.65 9.24
C MET A 189 22.05 12.99 9.17
N ASP A 190 22.61 12.56 10.30
CA ASP A 190 23.88 11.83 10.36
C ASP A 190 23.80 10.53 9.56
N ARG A 191 22.72 9.76 9.73
CA ARG A 191 22.49 8.52 8.96
C ARG A 191 22.29 8.81 7.48
N TYR A 192 21.53 9.85 7.15
CA TYR A 192 21.27 10.27 5.78
C TYR A 192 22.56 10.67 5.06
N LEU A 193 23.40 11.50 5.70
CA LEU A 193 24.69 11.93 5.17
C LEU A 193 25.67 10.75 5.05
N ALA A 194 25.68 9.83 6.01
CA ALA A 194 26.48 8.61 5.93
C ALA A 194 26.06 7.70 4.77
N ALA A 195 24.75 7.55 4.53
CA ALA A 195 24.24 6.78 3.39
C ALA A 195 24.61 7.43 2.06
N LYS A 196 24.45 8.75 1.94
CA LYS A 196 24.85 9.56 0.79
C LYS A 196 26.33 9.45 0.46
N ALA A 197 27.20 9.37 1.47
CA ALA A 197 28.65 9.23 1.29
C ALA A 197 29.05 7.94 0.57
N ASN A 198 28.22 6.89 0.66
CA ASN A 198 28.47 5.58 0.06
C ASN A 198 27.73 5.38 -1.28
N GLN A 199 26.96 6.37 -1.73
CA GLN A 199 26.25 6.26 -3.00
C GLN A 199 27.22 6.42 -4.18
N GLN A 200 26.93 5.68 -5.24
CA GLN A 200 27.58 5.86 -6.53
C GLN A 200 27.09 7.15 -7.22
N PRO A 201 27.84 7.68 -8.20
CA PRO A 201 27.37 8.80 -9.01
C PRO A 201 26.04 8.44 -9.69
N HIS A 202 25.14 9.41 -9.77
CA HIS A 202 23.89 9.21 -10.51
C HIS A 202 24.18 8.95 -12.00
N PRO A 203 23.44 8.06 -12.71
CA PRO A 203 23.69 7.73 -14.12
C PRO A 203 23.94 8.93 -15.04
N TYR A 204 23.13 10.00 -14.95
CA TYR A 204 23.33 11.22 -15.77
C TYR A 204 24.70 11.90 -15.58
N ALA A 205 25.35 11.70 -14.43
CA ALA A 205 26.61 12.33 -14.06
C ALA A 205 27.79 11.35 -14.05
N ALA A 206 27.56 10.06 -14.31
CA ALA A 206 28.58 9.01 -14.13
C ALA A 206 29.81 9.23 -15.01
N GLU A 207 29.61 9.60 -16.28
CA GLU A 207 30.71 9.89 -17.21
C GLU A 207 31.51 11.13 -16.80
N ALA A 208 30.81 12.22 -16.44
CA ALA A 208 31.45 13.45 -16.01
C ALA A 208 32.23 13.26 -14.69
N TRP A 209 31.68 12.48 -13.76
CA TRP A 209 32.33 12.14 -12.50
C TRP A 209 33.59 11.30 -12.71
N LYS A 210 33.55 10.32 -13.61
CA LYS A 210 34.73 9.54 -13.99
C LYS A 210 35.80 10.43 -14.63
N ALA A 211 35.41 11.31 -15.55
CA ALA A 211 36.34 12.26 -16.17
C ALA A 211 37.01 13.19 -15.14
N MET A 212 36.26 13.66 -14.13
CA MET A 212 36.85 14.45 -13.04
C MET A 212 37.84 13.66 -12.18
N GLN A 213 37.59 12.37 -11.95
CA GLN A 213 38.53 11.48 -11.25
C GLN A 213 39.79 11.26 -12.07
N ASP A 214 39.64 10.92 -13.35
CA ASP A 214 40.76 10.66 -14.26
C ASP A 214 41.66 11.90 -14.44
N ALA A 215 41.06 13.10 -14.40
CA ALA A 215 41.78 14.38 -14.43
C ALA A 215 42.41 14.79 -13.08
N GLY A 216 42.23 14.00 -12.02
CA GLY A 216 42.75 14.29 -10.67
C GLY A 216 42.09 15.50 -9.99
N ILE A 217 40.93 15.93 -10.47
CA ILE A 217 40.21 17.11 -9.93
C ILE A 217 39.46 16.75 -8.64
N THR A 218 38.97 15.51 -8.55
CA THR A 218 38.33 14.93 -7.36
C THR A 218 39.04 13.64 -6.95
N ASP A 219 38.91 13.25 -5.68
CA ASP A 219 39.46 11.99 -5.13
C ASP A 219 38.54 10.77 -5.38
N GLY A 220 37.40 10.98 -6.05
CA GLY A 220 36.44 9.95 -6.41
C GLY A 220 35.50 9.54 -5.29
N THR A 221 35.64 10.10 -4.10
CA THR A 221 34.78 9.78 -2.96
C THR A 221 33.53 10.66 -2.91
N LYS A 222 32.47 10.16 -2.28
CA LYS A 222 31.27 10.93 -1.88
C LYS A 222 30.59 11.72 -3.02
N PRO A 223 30.31 11.11 -4.18
CA PRO A 223 29.79 11.81 -5.37
C PRO A 223 28.44 12.49 -5.18
N GLN A 224 27.67 12.07 -4.18
CA GLN A 224 26.33 12.62 -3.90
C GLN A 224 26.27 13.49 -2.65
N CYS A 225 27.40 13.73 -1.96
CA CYS A 225 27.45 14.62 -0.80
C CYS A 225 27.47 16.09 -1.22
N ALA A 226 27.09 16.98 -0.29
CA ALA A 226 27.16 18.41 -0.51
C ALA A 226 28.61 18.89 -0.69
N LEU A 227 28.83 19.78 -1.67
CA LEU A 227 30.10 20.44 -1.90
C LEU A 227 30.11 21.78 -1.15
N THR A 228 31.09 21.98 -0.27
CA THR A 228 31.28 23.27 0.40
C THR A 228 31.87 24.30 -0.56
N ARG A 229 31.67 25.60 -0.26
CA ARG A 229 32.26 26.69 -1.05
C ARG A 229 33.80 26.66 -1.07
N GLU A 230 34.42 26.23 0.02
CA GLU A 230 35.88 26.08 0.13
C GLU A 230 36.40 24.93 -0.74
N GLN A 231 35.73 23.78 -0.72
CA GLN A 231 36.05 22.67 -1.61
C GLN A 231 35.87 23.07 -3.08
N PHE A 232 34.79 23.78 -3.41
CA PHE A 232 34.56 24.29 -4.77
C PHE A 232 35.66 25.27 -5.21
N ALA A 233 36.03 26.24 -4.36
CA ALA A 233 37.10 27.19 -4.68
C ALA A 233 38.45 26.47 -4.90
N THR A 234 38.74 25.45 -4.09
CA THR A 234 39.94 24.62 -4.25
C THR A 234 39.92 23.86 -5.58
N MET A 235 38.78 23.29 -5.97
CA MET A 235 38.61 22.64 -7.28
C MET A 235 38.82 23.63 -8.42
N CYS A 236 38.22 24.83 -8.37
CA CYS A 236 38.42 25.87 -9.39
C CYS A 236 39.88 26.31 -9.52
N GLN A 237 40.61 26.44 -8.41
CA GLN A 237 42.03 26.76 -8.41
C GLN A 237 42.86 25.64 -9.05
N ARG A 238 42.59 24.37 -8.69
CA ARG A 238 43.27 23.20 -9.29
C ARG A 238 43.02 23.09 -10.80
N MET A 239 41.84 23.50 -11.25
CA MET A 239 41.48 23.57 -12.67
C MET A 239 42.08 24.81 -13.39
N GLY A 240 42.79 25.69 -12.70
CA GLY A 240 43.35 26.91 -13.28
C GLY A 240 42.31 27.96 -13.67
N LEU A 241 41.06 27.83 -13.19
CA LEU A 241 39.98 28.78 -13.46
C LEU A 241 40.17 30.08 -12.68
N ILE A 242 40.93 30.03 -11.57
CA ILE A 242 41.28 31.16 -10.72
C ILE A 242 42.73 31.04 -10.24
N GLY A 243 43.45 32.17 -10.19
CA GLY A 243 44.80 32.25 -9.60
C GLY A 243 45.96 31.82 -10.52
N LYS A 244 46.84 32.80 -10.83
CA LYS A 244 48.09 32.76 -11.63
C LYS A 244 47.99 32.11 -13.03
N GLY A 245 47.74 32.97 -14.02
CA GLY A 245 48.03 32.70 -15.43
C GLY A 245 46.83 32.75 -16.39
N VAL A 246 45.71 33.37 -16.01
CA VAL A 246 44.58 33.58 -16.92
C VAL A 246 45.03 34.55 -18.03
N LYS A 247 45.33 34.02 -19.22
CA LYS A 247 45.31 34.75 -20.49
C LYS A 247 43.86 34.95 -20.92
#